data_AF-X1B3Q1-F1
#
_entry.id   AF-X1B3Q1-F1
#
_cell.length_a   1.000
_cell.length_b   1.000
_cell.length_c   1.000
_cell.angle_alpha   90.00
_cell.angle_beta   90.00
_cell.angle_gamma   90.00
#
_symmetry.space_group_name_H-M   'P 1'
#
loop_
_entity.id
_entity.type
_entity.pdbx_description
1 polymer ?
#
loop_
_entity_poly.entity_id
_entity_poly.type
_entity_poly.pdbx_seq_one_letter_code
_entity_poly.pdbx_strand_id
1 'polypeptide(L)'
;MPIFGNNWYVLKFVRDNEIEKLAAYVNWILKATKGYAIKIVNPGGVENWAWGKNCDNVDTPVLHWDVTPRQIVEGLAKANELLKLPHSIHVHCNNLGHPGNYKHSIETFKICEKIKPAGDRDSSFHVTHCQFNAYAGTNWGDINSGAAEIADYVNSHKHMTLDSGQVVFTKYATTTMTGDGPWEFALHHLGGMSSWGSKPGIKWVNGQVEAESGSGVVPYFFSPKIGVNAIQWAIALELML
;
A
#
# COMPACT_ATOMS: atom_id res chain seq x y z
N MET A 1 -9.52 -9.21 -4.96
CA MET A 1 -8.95 -9.62 -3.66
C MET A 1 -9.60 -8.76 -2.59
N PRO A 2 -10.28 -9.33 -1.57
CA PRO A 2 -10.80 -8.56 -0.44
C PRO A 2 -9.67 -7.86 0.32
N ILE A 3 -9.96 -6.69 0.90
CA ILE A 3 -9.00 -5.87 1.63
C ILE A 3 -9.09 -6.19 3.13
N PHE A 4 -7.96 -6.45 3.77
CA PHE A 4 -7.90 -6.89 5.17
C PHE A 4 -7.11 -5.96 6.09
N GLY A 5 -6.28 -5.07 5.53
CA GLY A 5 -5.30 -4.28 6.30
C GLY A 5 -5.86 -3.29 7.32
N ASN A 6 -7.17 -3.05 7.31
CA ASN A 6 -7.87 -2.12 8.20
C ASN A 6 -9.17 -2.73 8.76
N ASN A 7 -9.37 -4.04 8.57
CA ASN A 7 -10.60 -4.71 8.98
C ASN A 7 -10.61 -4.94 10.50
N TRP A 8 -11.70 -4.59 11.17
CA TRP A 8 -11.79 -4.61 12.63
C TRP A 8 -11.55 -5.98 13.26
N TYR A 9 -12.02 -7.06 12.64
CA TYR A 9 -11.77 -8.42 13.14
C TYR A 9 -10.30 -8.82 12.96
N VAL A 10 -9.68 -8.42 11.85
CA VAL A 10 -8.23 -8.59 11.64
C VAL A 10 -7.45 -7.86 12.72
N LEU A 11 -7.74 -6.57 12.94
CA LEU A 11 -7.06 -5.76 13.96
C LEU A 11 -7.20 -6.40 15.35
N LYS A 12 -8.40 -6.86 15.71
CA LYS A 12 -8.65 -7.58 16.96
C LYS A 12 -7.80 -8.84 17.11
N PHE A 13 -7.82 -9.74 16.11
CA PHE A 13 -7.09 -11.02 16.23
C PHE A 13 -5.58 -10.83 16.17
N VAL A 14 -5.10 -9.81 15.44
CA VAL A 14 -3.68 -9.42 15.44
C VAL A 14 -3.27 -8.91 16.83
N ARG A 15 -4.05 -8.02 17.44
CA ARG A 15 -3.81 -7.49 18.79
C ARG A 15 -3.71 -8.61 19.82
N ASP A 16 -4.67 -9.52 19.79
CA ASP A 16 -4.79 -10.62 20.75
C ASP A 16 -3.83 -11.79 20.42
N ASN A 17 -3.01 -11.68 19.35
CA ASN A 17 -2.11 -12.71 18.83
C ASN A 17 -2.79 -14.07 18.54
N GLU A 18 -4.03 -14.03 18.04
CA GLU A 18 -4.88 -15.20 17.76
C GLU A 18 -4.82 -15.60 16.27
N ILE A 19 -3.65 -16.05 15.81
CA ILE A 19 -3.37 -16.29 14.37
C ILE A 19 -4.31 -17.34 13.74
N GLU A 20 -4.69 -18.40 14.47
CA GLU A 20 -5.62 -19.41 13.96
C GLU A 20 -7.02 -18.85 13.74
N LYS A 21 -7.48 -17.95 14.62
CA LYS A 21 -8.77 -17.25 14.47
C LYS A 21 -8.71 -16.25 13.32
N LEU A 22 -7.59 -15.54 13.18
CA LEU A 22 -7.34 -14.67 12.04
C LEU A 22 -7.43 -15.45 10.72
N ALA A 23 -6.77 -16.60 10.62
CA ALA A 23 -6.82 -17.47 9.45
C ALA A 23 -8.23 -18.00 9.18
N ALA A 24 -8.98 -18.42 10.21
CA ALA A 24 -10.36 -18.84 10.07
C ALA A 24 -11.25 -17.71 9.53
N TYR A 25 -11.09 -16.49 10.04
CA TYR A 25 -11.80 -15.30 9.58
C TYR A 25 -11.48 -14.95 8.12
N VAL A 26 -10.19 -14.94 7.76
CA VAL A 26 -9.74 -14.71 6.37
C VAL A 26 -10.35 -15.74 5.42
N ASN A 27 -10.31 -17.03 5.77
CA ASN A 27 -10.91 -18.09 4.96
C ASN A 27 -12.43 -17.90 4.79
N TRP A 28 -13.13 -17.49 5.86
CA TRP A 28 -14.55 -17.18 5.78
C TRP A 28 -14.83 -16.00 4.83
N ILE A 29 -14.10 -14.88 4.95
CA ILE A 29 -14.26 -13.73 4.05
C ILE A 29 -13.99 -14.11 2.61
N LEU A 30 -12.91 -14.86 2.33
CA LEU A 30 -12.59 -15.32 0.98
C LEU A 30 -13.74 -16.15 0.38
N LYS A 31 -14.32 -17.08 1.15
CA LYS A 31 -15.48 -17.87 0.71
C LYS A 31 -16.74 -17.03 0.51
N ALA A 32 -17.04 -16.14 1.45
CA ALA A 32 -18.23 -15.30 1.43
C ALA A 32 -18.21 -14.36 0.21
N THR A 33 -17.09 -13.67 0.01
CA THR A 33 -16.89 -12.67 -1.06
C THR A 33 -16.44 -13.28 -2.40
N LYS A 34 -16.20 -14.59 -2.45
CA LYS A 34 -15.57 -15.28 -3.61
C LYS A 34 -14.20 -14.65 -3.95
N GLY A 35 -13.47 -14.23 -2.93
CA GLY A 35 -12.14 -13.65 -3.02
C GLY A 35 -11.05 -14.69 -3.28
N TYR A 36 -9.94 -14.24 -3.87
CA TYR A 36 -8.83 -15.09 -4.29
C TYR A 36 -7.61 -15.06 -3.34
N ALA A 37 -7.28 -13.88 -2.80
CA ALA A 37 -6.10 -13.66 -1.97
C ALA A 37 -6.30 -12.47 -1.02
N ILE A 38 -5.38 -12.34 -0.06
CA ILE A 38 -5.36 -11.26 0.94
C ILE A 38 -4.74 -10.00 0.32
N LYS A 39 -5.52 -8.92 0.19
CA LYS A 39 -5.00 -7.58 -0.14
C LYS A 39 -4.83 -6.76 1.14
N ILE A 40 -3.71 -6.05 1.24
CA ILE A 40 -3.39 -5.11 2.31
C ILE A 40 -3.14 -3.75 1.67
N VAL A 41 -3.86 -2.72 2.10
CA VAL A 41 -3.72 -1.34 1.59
C VAL A 41 -3.56 -0.40 2.76
N ASN A 42 -2.42 0.30 2.83
CA ASN A 42 -2.08 1.25 3.88
C ASN A 42 -2.48 0.71 5.28
N PRO A 43 -1.88 -0.42 5.73
CA PRO A 43 -2.34 -1.17 6.89
C PRO A 43 -2.38 -0.28 8.13
N GLY A 44 -3.52 -0.24 8.82
CA GLY A 44 -3.78 0.65 9.95
C GLY A 44 -3.99 2.13 9.61
N GLY A 45 -3.39 2.62 8.52
CA GLY A 45 -3.48 4.02 8.12
C GLY A 45 -4.88 4.43 7.66
N VAL A 46 -5.62 3.53 7.02
CA VAL A 46 -7.00 3.82 6.58
C VAL A 46 -7.98 3.79 7.76
N GLU A 47 -7.75 2.94 8.77
CA GLU A 47 -8.52 3.02 10.02
C GLU A 47 -8.23 4.34 10.76
N ASN A 48 -6.97 4.77 10.83
CA ASN A 48 -6.62 6.09 11.37
C ASN A 48 -7.25 7.24 10.56
N TRP A 49 -7.47 7.05 9.26
CA TRP A 49 -8.10 8.06 8.40
C TRP A 49 -9.55 8.36 8.76
N ALA A 50 -10.29 7.39 9.32
CA ALA A 50 -11.63 7.64 9.86
C ALA A 50 -11.64 8.76 10.93
N TRP A 51 -10.48 9.03 11.53
CA TRP A 51 -10.25 10.07 12.55
C TRP A 51 -9.40 11.23 12.05
N GLY A 52 -9.21 11.35 10.73
CA GLY A 52 -8.38 12.38 10.11
C GLY A 52 -6.88 12.24 10.40
N LYS A 53 -6.41 11.01 10.66
CA LYS A 53 -5.00 10.66 10.91
C LYS A 53 -4.50 9.65 9.87
N ASN A 54 -3.22 9.27 9.97
CA ASN A 54 -2.62 8.20 9.18
C ASN A 54 -1.54 7.49 10.02
N CYS A 55 -0.86 6.48 9.47
CA CYS A 55 0.32 5.85 10.07
C CYS A 55 1.61 6.37 9.43
N ASP A 56 2.44 7.08 10.20
CA ASP A 56 3.68 7.69 9.70
C ASP A 56 4.82 6.68 9.51
N ASN A 57 4.81 5.58 10.26
CA ASN A 57 5.77 4.49 10.15
C ASN A 57 5.12 3.13 10.46
N VAL A 58 5.86 2.04 10.22
CA VAL A 58 5.35 0.67 10.41
C VAL A 58 5.03 0.31 11.87
N ASP A 59 5.51 1.12 12.83
CA ASP A 59 5.30 0.96 14.26
C ASP A 59 4.36 2.04 14.83
N THR A 60 3.74 2.88 13.98
CA THR A 60 2.72 3.85 14.42
C THR A 60 1.48 3.11 14.93
N PRO A 61 0.97 3.43 16.14
CA PRO A 61 -0.25 2.81 16.64
C PRO A 61 -1.47 3.13 15.79
N VAL A 62 -2.30 2.11 15.57
CA VAL A 62 -3.66 2.27 15.05
C VAL A 62 -4.57 2.69 16.20
N LEU A 63 -5.24 3.83 16.02
CA LEU A 63 -6.11 4.45 17.02
C LEU A 63 -7.16 3.45 17.50
N HIS A 64 -7.34 3.34 18.82
CA HIS A 64 -8.30 2.45 19.48
C HIS A 64 -8.03 0.93 19.35
N TRP A 65 -7.05 0.50 18.56
CA TRP A 65 -6.82 -0.92 18.28
C TRP A 65 -5.57 -1.51 18.93
N ASP A 66 -4.64 -0.69 19.43
CA ASP A 66 -3.39 -1.14 20.08
C ASP A 66 -2.60 -2.16 19.24
N VAL A 67 -2.55 -1.90 17.93
CA VAL A 67 -1.76 -2.64 16.95
C VAL A 67 -0.99 -1.67 16.06
N THR A 68 -0.01 -2.19 15.35
CA THR A 68 0.83 -1.45 14.40
C THR A 68 0.71 -2.03 12.99
N PRO A 69 1.00 -1.25 11.93
CA PRO A 69 1.12 -1.78 10.57
C PRO A 69 2.01 -3.02 10.49
N ARG A 70 3.11 -3.05 11.26
CA ARG A 70 4.03 -4.19 11.36
C ARG A 70 3.32 -5.47 11.78
N GLN A 71 2.59 -5.41 12.88
CA GLN A 71 1.85 -6.56 13.41
C GLN A 71 0.73 -7.00 12.45
N ILE A 72 0.06 -6.05 11.79
CA ILE A 72 -1.00 -6.35 10.81
C ILE A 72 -0.42 -7.13 9.62
N VAL A 73 0.67 -6.63 9.03
CA VAL A 73 1.34 -7.28 7.88
C VAL A 73 1.86 -8.66 8.29
N GLU A 74 2.55 -8.76 9.43
CA GLU A 74 3.09 -10.03 9.91
C GLU A 74 1.98 -11.06 10.20
N GLY A 75 0.92 -10.64 10.89
CA GLY A 75 -0.21 -11.51 11.24
C GLY A 75 -0.95 -12.04 10.02
N LEU A 76 -1.23 -11.16 9.05
CA LEU A 76 -1.87 -11.56 7.78
C LEU A 76 -0.97 -12.45 6.93
N ALA A 77 0.34 -12.22 6.92
CA ALA A 77 1.29 -13.11 6.26
C ALA A 77 1.29 -14.51 6.89
N LYS A 78 1.35 -14.60 8.23
CA LYS A 78 1.25 -15.90 8.94
C LYS A 78 -0.07 -16.62 8.64
N ALA A 79 -1.18 -15.89 8.62
CA ALA A 79 -2.49 -16.44 8.27
C ALA A 79 -2.54 -16.93 6.80
N ASN A 80 -1.93 -16.20 5.86
CA ASN A 80 -1.81 -16.59 4.45
C ASN A 80 -1.13 -17.95 4.29
N GLU A 81 0.00 -18.14 4.99
CA GLU A 81 0.79 -19.37 4.93
C GLU A 81 0.11 -20.54 5.65
N LEU A 82 -0.56 -20.28 6.77
CA LEU A 82 -1.35 -21.30 7.48
C LEU A 82 -2.48 -21.86 6.59
N LEU A 83 -3.13 -20.98 5.83
CA LEU A 83 -4.18 -21.35 4.88
C LEU A 83 -3.65 -21.94 3.57
N LYS A 84 -2.33 -21.90 3.33
CA LYS A 84 -1.69 -22.32 2.08
C LYS A 84 -2.35 -21.69 0.85
N LEU A 85 -2.65 -20.40 0.93
CA LEU A 85 -3.28 -19.68 -0.19
C LEU A 85 -2.38 -19.70 -1.43
N PRO A 86 -2.94 -19.70 -2.65
CA PRO A 86 -2.15 -19.81 -3.89
C PRO A 86 -1.35 -18.55 -4.22
N HIS A 87 -1.69 -17.41 -3.61
CA HIS A 87 -0.96 -16.14 -3.75
C HIS A 87 -0.45 -15.69 -2.38
N SER A 88 0.68 -14.96 -2.36
CA SER A 88 1.20 -14.33 -1.14
C SER A 88 0.29 -13.18 -0.69
N ILE A 89 0.54 -12.62 0.51
CA ILE A 89 -0.09 -11.35 0.84
C ILE A 89 0.31 -10.29 -0.20
N HIS A 90 -0.68 -9.51 -0.64
CA HIS A 90 -0.53 -8.54 -1.70
C HIS A 90 -0.63 -7.13 -1.10
N VAL A 91 0.49 -6.42 -1.03
CA VAL A 91 0.68 -5.27 -0.16
C VAL A 91 0.87 -3.98 -0.94
N HIS A 92 0.07 -3.00 -0.58
CA HIS A 92 0.25 -1.58 -0.84
C HIS A 92 0.71 -0.96 0.48
N CYS A 93 1.97 -0.53 0.53
CA CYS A 93 2.64 -0.07 1.75
C CYS A 93 2.07 1.27 2.25
N ASN A 94 2.33 1.62 3.52
CA ASN A 94 2.01 2.96 4.03
C ASN A 94 2.92 4.03 3.38
N ASN A 95 2.57 5.30 3.56
CA ASN A 95 3.30 6.46 3.00
C ASN A 95 3.49 6.42 1.48
N LEU A 96 2.55 5.79 0.76
CA LEU A 96 2.58 5.79 -0.69
C LEU A 96 2.72 7.21 -1.24
N GLY A 97 3.58 7.39 -2.23
CA GLY A 97 3.71 8.65 -2.96
C GLY A 97 4.36 9.81 -2.21
N HIS A 98 4.92 9.59 -1.01
CA HIS A 98 5.60 10.64 -0.24
C HIS A 98 7.12 10.60 -0.47
N PRO A 99 7.78 11.76 -0.69
CA PRO A 99 9.24 11.83 -0.76
C PRO A 99 9.92 11.21 0.48
N GLY A 100 10.94 10.39 0.26
CA GLY A 100 11.67 9.65 1.30
C GLY A 100 11.04 8.33 1.72
N ASN A 101 9.90 7.93 1.15
CA ASN A 101 9.18 6.72 1.55
C ASN A 101 9.93 5.41 1.28
N TYR A 102 10.94 5.37 0.42
CA TYR A 102 11.70 4.14 0.13
C TYR A 102 12.26 3.46 1.39
N LYS A 103 12.70 4.26 2.38
CA LYS A 103 13.17 3.75 3.69
C LYS A 103 12.05 3.03 4.45
N HIS A 104 10.87 3.63 4.47
CA HIS A 104 9.68 3.02 5.08
C HIS A 104 9.30 1.73 4.36
N SER A 105 9.33 1.73 3.03
CA SER A 105 8.99 0.57 2.23
C SER A 105 9.93 -0.60 2.51
N ILE A 106 11.24 -0.36 2.61
CA ILE A 106 12.23 -1.38 3.02
C ILE A 106 11.91 -1.92 4.42
N GLU A 107 11.53 -1.08 5.39
CA GLU A 107 11.11 -1.55 6.72
C GLU A 107 9.85 -2.42 6.67
N THR A 108 8.95 -2.17 5.70
CA THR A 108 7.79 -3.03 5.45
C THR A 108 8.22 -4.38 4.86
N PHE A 109 9.18 -4.39 3.93
CA PHE A 109 9.65 -5.61 3.27
C PHE A 109 10.33 -6.57 4.26
N LYS A 110 11.03 -6.02 5.26
CA LYS A 110 11.72 -6.78 6.32
C LYS A 110 10.76 -7.58 7.20
N ILE A 111 9.50 -7.16 7.32
CA ILE A 111 8.49 -7.81 8.17
C ILE A 111 8.33 -9.29 7.83
N CYS A 112 8.41 -9.63 6.54
CA CYS A 112 8.13 -10.97 6.04
C CYS A 112 9.38 -11.81 5.73
N GLU A 113 10.59 -11.32 5.98
CA GLU A 113 11.86 -12.03 5.68
C GLU A 113 11.92 -13.43 6.30
N LYS A 114 11.40 -13.57 7.53
CA LYS A 114 11.43 -14.83 8.29
C LYS A 114 10.22 -15.73 8.01
N ILE A 115 9.26 -15.28 7.20
CA ILE A 115 8.05 -16.02 6.89
C ILE A 115 8.31 -16.93 5.69
N LYS A 116 8.25 -18.24 5.95
CA LYS A 116 8.44 -19.25 4.90
C LYS A 116 7.16 -19.40 4.09
N PRO A 117 7.21 -19.31 2.75
CA PRO A 117 6.05 -19.56 1.93
C PRO A 117 5.61 -21.03 2.06
N ALA A 118 4.30 -21.23 2.02
CA ALA A 118 3.65 -22.53 2.00
C ALA A 118 3.01 -22.79 0.63
N GLY A 119 2.89 -24.06 0.26
CA GLY A 119 2.42 -24.47 -1.07
C GLY A 119 3.56 -24.43 -2.10
N ASP A 120 3.21 -24.19 -3.36
CA ASP A 120 4.13 -24.32 -4.51
C ASP A 120 4.79 -23.01 -4.94
N ARG A 121 4.70 -21.95 -4.12
CA ARG A 121 5.22 -20.61 -4.42
C ARG A 121 6.50 -20.32 -3.62
N ASP A 122 7.41 -19.60 -4.25
CA ASP A 122 8.74 -19.30 -3.69
C ASP A 122 8.80 -18.02 -2.85
N SER A 123 7.73 -17.20 -2.85
CA SER A 123 7.66 -15.92 -2.13
C SER A 123 6.47 -15.86 -1.16
N SER A 124 6.67 -15.19 -0.01
CA SER A 124 5.65 -14.97 1.03
C SER A 124 5.05 -13.56 0.98
N PHE A 125 5.61 -12.67 0.15
CA PHE A 125 5.26 -11.25 0.12
C PHE A 125 5.24 -10.70 -1.31
N HIS A 126 4.21 -9.93 -1.66
CA HIS A 126 4.14 -9.27 -2.96
C HIS A 126 3.82 -7.79 -2.80
N VAL A 127 4.67 -6.91 -3.32
CA VAL A 127 4.47 -5.46 -3.29
C VAL A 127 3.89 -5.01 -4.61
N THR A 128 2.77 -4.31 -4.56
CA THR A 128 2.17 -3.77 -5.77
C THR A 128 2.59 -2.34 -6.04
N HIS A 129 2.57 -1.96 -7.33
CA HIS A 129 2.86 -0.63 -7.86
C HIS A 129 4.02 0.04 -7.12
N CYS A 130 5.16 -0.68 -7.09
CA CYS A 130 6.28 -0.41 -6.20
C CYS A 130 6.99 0.92 -6.52
N GLN A 131 6.84 1.48 -7.73
CA GLN A 131 7.41 2.78 -8.04
C GLN A 131 6.89 3.87 -7.05
N PHE A 132 5.64 3.80 -6.58
CA PHE A 132 5.07 4.82 -5.68
C PHE A 132 5.63 4.66 -4.26
N ASN A 133 6.42 3.62 -4.02
CA ASN A 133 7.10 3.25 -2.77
C ASN A 133 8.62 3.43 -2.88
N ALA A 134 9.12 4.02 -3.97
CA ALA A 134 10.54 4.14 -4.27
C ALA A 134 10.96 5.62 -4.43
N TYR A 135 10.40 6.52 -3.63
CA TYR A 135 10.73 7.94 -3.68
C TYR A 135 11.78 8.26 -2.62
N ALA A 136 12.90 8.83 -3.06
CA ALA A 136 13.91 9.41 -2.18
C ALA A 136 13.74 10.94 -2.14
N GLY A 137 14.70 11.65 -1.52
CA GLY A 137 14.54 13.05 -1.13
C GLY A 137 13.80 13.23 0.21
N THR A 138 13.50 14.46 0.57
CA THR A 138 12.85 14.83 1.85
C THR A 138 11.53 15.57 1.66
N ASN A 139 11.33 16.19 0.48
CA ASN A 139 10.13 16.90 0.08
C ASN A 139 10.02 16.94 -1.45
N TRP A 140 9.01 17.63 -1.99
CA TRP A 140 8.79 17.68 -3.45
C TRP A 140 9.84 18.52 -4.20
N GLY A 141 10.59 19.40 -3.51
CA GLY A 141 11.63 20.23 -4.10
C GLY A 141 12.95 19.51 -4.33
N ASP A 142 13.22 18.43 -3.58
CA ASP A 142 14.45 17.62 -3.68
C ASP A 142 14.19 16.15 -4.00
N ILE A 143 12.96 15.81 -4.42
CA ILE A 143 12.56 14.45 -4.79
C ILE A 143 13.50 13.88 -5.86
N ASN A 144 13.88 12.62 -5.65
CA ASN A 144 14.67 11.85 -6.61
C ASN A 144 14.30 10.35 -6.52
N SER A 145 14.91 9.53 -7.37
CA SER A 145 14.66 8.09 -7.42
C SER A 145 15.32 7.37 -6.26
N GLY A 146 14.55 6.55 -5.54
CA GLY A 146 15.05 5.52 -4.63
C GLY A 146 14.94 4.11 -5.21
N ALA A 147 14.80 3.99 -6.54
CA ALA A 147 14.62 2.70 -7.21
C ALA A 147 15.82 1.78 -7.05
N ALA A 148 17.04 2.32 -7.04
CA ALA A 148 18.27 1.54 -6.88
C ALA A 148 18.30 0.80 -5.54
N GLU A 149 17.97 1.47 -4.43
CA GLU A 149 17.94 0.84 -3.11
C GLU A 149 16.85 -0.22 -3.00
N ILE A 150 15.69 0.00 -3.64
CA ILE A 150 14.62 -0.99 -3.70
C ILE A 150 15.03 -2.20 -4.55
N ALA A 151 15.63 -1.97 -5.72
CA ALA A 151 16.10 -3.04 -6.60
C ALA A 151 17.21 -3.86 -5.94
N ASP A 152 18.17 -3.22 -5.27
CA ASP A 152 19.22 -3.89 -4.50
C ASP A 152 18.64 -4.77 -3.39
N TYR A 153 17.63 -4.28 -2.67
CA TYR A 153 16.94 -5.07 -1.66
C TYR A 153 16.26 -6.30 -2.29
N VAL A 154 15.48 -6.11 -3.35
CA VAL A 154 14.72 -7.19 -4.00
C VAL A 154 15.64 -8.24 -4.62
N ASN A 155 16.73 -7.80 -5.26
CA ASN A 155 17.72 -8.71 -5.85
C ASN A 155 18.48 -9.53 -4.79
N SER A 156 18.63 -9.01 -3.57
CA SER A 156 19.31 -9.69 -2.47
C SER A 156 18.38 -10.58 -1.63
N HIS A 157 17.07 -10.53 -1.84
CA HIS A 157 16.07 -11.21 -1.00
C HIS A 157 15.05 -12.02 -1.81
N LYS A 158 14.93 -13.32 -1.53
CA LYS A 158 14.04 -14.23 -2.28
C LYS A 158 12.60 -14.30 -1.75
N HIS A 159 12.30 -13.72 -0.59
CA HIS A 159 11.00 -13.87 0.05
C HIS A 159 9.90 -13.03 -0.60
N MET A 160 10.24 -12.16 -1.55
CA MET A 160 9.29 -11.21 -2.12
C MET A 160 9.30 -11.15 -3.65
N THR A 161 8.19 -10.67 -4.18
CA THR A 161 8.04 -10.24 -5.58
C THR A 161 7.44 -8.83 -5.61
N LEU A 162 7.50 -8.16 -6.76
CA LEU A 162 6.84 -6.87 -6.96
C LEU A 162 6.25 -6.72 -8.36
N ASP A 163 5.29 -5.81 -8.49
CA ASP A 163 4.91 -5.21 -9.77
C ASP A 163 5.27 -3.70 -9.76
N SER A 164 5.65 -3.14 -10.91
CA SER A 164 6.26 -1.82 -10.98
C SER A 164 5.26 -0.67 -10.81
N GLY A 165 4.10 -0.72 -11.46
CA GLY A 165 3.15 0.39 -11.47
C GLY A 165 3.55 1.54 -12.40
N GLN A 166 4.05 1.23 -13.61
CA GLN A 166 4.54 2.21 -14.58
C GLN A 166 3.57 3.37 -14.82
N VAL A 167 4.07 4.59 -14.62
CA VAL A 167 3.37 5.82 -15.01
C VAL A 167 3.33 5.95 -16.53
N VAL A 168 2.17 6.33 -17.06
CA VAL A 168 1.96 6.59 -18.49
C VAL A 168 1.60 8.05 -18.70
N PHE A 169 2.38 8.73 -19.54
CA PHE A 169 2.06 10.10 -19.92
C PHE A 169 0.88 10.16 -20.88
N THR A 170 -0.02 11.10 -20.65
CA THR A 170 -1.20 11.28 -21.49
C THR A 170 -1.66 12.74 -21.48
N LYS A 171 -2.33 13.13 -22.56
CA LYS A 171 -3.00 14.45 -22.65
C LYS A 171 -4.29 14.50 -21.84
N TYR A 172 -4.86 13.35 -21.50
CA TYR A 172 -6.12 13.23 -20.78
C TYR A 172 -5.89 12.87 -19.32
N ALA A 173 -6.84 13.18 -18.45
CA ALA A 173 -6.76 12.76 -17.06
C ALA A 173 -6.76 11.24 -16.96
N THR A 174 -5.81 10.68 -16.22
CA THR A 174 -5.99 9.37 -15.60
C THR A 174 -6.85 9.53 -14.34
N THR A 175 -7.42 8.44 -13.86
CA THR A 175 -8.18 8.44 -12.60
C THR A 175 -7.45 7.56 -11.60
N THR A 176 -6.92 8.15 -10.53
CA THR A 176 -6.43 7.41 -9.37
C THR A 176 -7.64 6.92 -8.57
N MET A 177 -7.60 5.66 -8.18
CA MET A 177 -8.61 5.02 -7.35
C MET A 177 -7.94 3.95 -6.50
N THR A 178 -8.10 4.03 -5.18
CA THR A 178 -7.40 3.15 -4.24
C THR A 178 -8.23 2.95 -2.97
N GLY A 179 -7.88 1.90 -2.21
CA GLY A 179 -8.33 1.73 -0.83
C GLY A 179 -7.64 2.69 0.15
N ASP A 180 -6.64 3.44 -0.31
CA ASP A 180 -5.90 4.43 0.48
C ASP A 180 -6.58 5.82 0.42
N GLY A 181 -7.66 5.97 1.20
CA GLY A 181 -8.39 7.23 1.35
C GLY A 181 -7.53 8.46 1.71
N PRO A 182 -6.62 8.40 2.70
CA PRO A 182 -5.81 9.57 3.08
C PRO A 182 -4.84 9.99 1.96
N TRP A 183 -4.29 9.05 1.18
CA TRP A 183 -3.46 9.42 0.03
C TRP A 183 -4.26 10.18 -1.04
N GLU A 184 -5.46 9.71 -1.37
CA GLU A 184 -6.32 10.40 -2.35
C GLU A 184 -6.75 11.78 -1.85
N PHE A 185 -6.97 11.94 -0.54
CA PHE A 185 -7.19 13.26 0.05
C PHE A 185 -5.97 14.18 -0.08
N ALA A 186 -4.76 13.67 0.11
CA ALA A 186 -3.54 14.46 -0.11
C ALA A 186 -3.40 14.84 -1.58
N LEU A 187 -3.63 13.88 -2.50
CA LEU A 187 -3.55 14.10 -3.95
C LEU A 187 -4.57 15.13 -4.44
N HIS A 188 -5.77 15.14 -3.87
CA HIS A 188 -6.79 16.17 -4.10
C HIS A 188 -6.24 17.59 -3.89
N HIS A 189 -5.48 17.81 -2.82
CA HIS A 189 -4.89 19.11 -2.49
C HIS A 189 -3.65 19.43 -3.35
N LEU A 190 -2.82 18.42 -3.65
CA LEU A 190 -1.66 18.57 -4.53
C LEU A 190 -2.06 18.87 -5.98
N GLY A 191 -3.22 18.36 -6.41
CA GLY A 191 -3.77 18.51 -7.76
C GLY A 191 -4.24 19.92 -8.13
N GLY A 192 -4.06 20.92 -7.26
CA GLY A 192 -4.54 22.30 -7.40
C GLY A 192 -4.11 23.09 -8.66
N MET A 193 -3.45 22.46 -9.63
CA MET A 193 -3.16 23.00 -10.96
C MET A 193 -4.23 22.69 -12.03
N SER A 194 -5.30 21.96 -11.70
CA SER A 194 -6.39 21.70 -12.67
C SER A 194 -7.21 22.97 -12.97
N SER A 195 -7.54 23.14 -14.26
CA SER A 195 -8.45 24.19 -14.73
C SER A 195 -9.92 23.92 -14.39
N TRP A 196 -10.25 22.73 -13.89
CA TRP A 196 -11.61 22.30 -13.51
C TRP A 196 -11.60 21.61 -12.12
N GLY A 197 -12.53 21.99 -11.24
CA GLY A 197 -12.66 21.42 -9.88
C GLY A 197 -12.77 22.46 -8.75
N SER A 198 -12.89 21.98 -7.51
CA SER A 198 -12.86 22.79 -6.28
C SER A 198 -11.50 23.43 -6.12
N LYS A 199 -11.41 24.77 -6.00
CA LYS A 199 -10.14 25.46 -5.77
C LYS A 199 -9.97 25.83 -4.29
N PRO A 200 -8.80 25.54 -3.68
CA PRO A 200 -7.68 24.77 -4.24
C PRO A 200 -7.98 23.27 -4.39
N GLY A 201 -7.56 22.62 -5.49
CA GLY A 201 -7.66 21.16 -5.70
C GLY A 201 -8.31 20.68 -7.00
N ILE A 202 -8.52 19.35 -7.10
CA ILE A 202 -9.26 18.64 -8.17
C ILE A 202 -10.52 17.98 -7.57
N LYS A 203 -11.54 17.58 -8.33
CA LYS A 203 -12.66 16.79 -7.76
C LYS A 203 -12.17 15.52 -7.01
N TRP A 204 -12.74 15.25 -5.84
CA TRP A 204 -12.39 14.10 -4.99
C TRP A 204 -13.66 13.43 -4.47
N VAL A 205 -13.64 12.11 -4.38
CA VAL A 205 -14.68 11.30 -3.73
C VAL A 205 -13.99 10.36 -2.74
N ASN A 206 -14.59 10.18 -1.57
CA ASN A 206 -14.11 9.28 -0.52
C ASN A 206 -15.23 8.34 -0.08
N GLY A 207 -14.88 7.08 0.12
CA GLY A 207 -15.73 6.08 0.75
C GLY A 207 -15.10 5.59 2.04
N GLN A 208 -15.89 5.48 3.10
CA GLN A 208 -15.53 4.70 4.29
C GLN A 208 -16.52 3.55 4.38
N VAL A 209 -16.00 2.33 4.46
CA VAL A 209 -16.79 1.11 4.54
C VAL A 209 -16.69 0.60 5.97
N GLU A 210 -17.82 0.60 6.67
CA GLU A 210 -17.91 0.26 8.08
C GLU A 210 -17.13 -1.02 8.41
N ALA A 211 -16.23 -0.91 9.40
CA ALA A 211 -15.43 -2.01 9.94
C ALA A 211 -14.51 -2.77 8.96
N GLU A 212 -14.38 -2.31 7.70
CA GLU A 212 -13.69 -3.04 6.64
C GLU A 212 -12.49 -2.28 6.07
N SER A 213 -12.73 -1.10 5.48
CA SER A 213 -11.74 -0.37 4.68
C SER A 213 -12.21 1.06 4.37
N GLY A 214 -11.36 1.83 3.71
CA GLY A 214 -11.73 3.08 3.03
C GLY A 214 -11.43 3.01 1.54
N SER A 215 -11.71 4.12 0.86
CA SER A 215 -11.37 4.36 -0.53
C SER A 215 -11.34 5.84 -0.88
N GLY A 216 -10.65 6.18 -1.96
CA GLY A 216 -10.67 7.50 -2.56
C GLY A 216 -10.52 7.45 -4.08
N VAL A 217 -11.00 8.50 -4.75
CA VAL A 217 -10.90 8.66 -6.21
C VAL A 217 -10.57 10.11 -6.56
N VAL A 218 -9.50 10.32 -7.33
CA VAL A 218 -9.06 11.64 -7.82
C VAL A 218 -8.59 11.56 -9.28
N PRO A 219 -9.01 12.46 -10.18
CA PRO A 219 -8.36 12.62 -11.46
C PRO A 219 -6.94 13.17 -11.34
N TYR A 220 -5.99 12.62 -12.09
CA TYR A 220 -4.60 13.11 -12.10
C TYR A 220 -4.04 13.16 -13.53
N PHE A 221 -3.16 14.13 -13.80
CA PHE A 221 -2.58 14.35 -15.12
C PHE A 221 -1.06 14.11 -15.08
N PHE A 222 -0.63 12.95 -15.58
CA PHE A 222 0.78 12.65 -15.78
C PHE A 222 1.30 13.33 -17.05
N SER A 223 2.01 14.44 -16.87
CA SER A 223 2.68 15.22 -17.92
C SER A 223 4.20 15.07 -17.86
N PRO A 224 4.89 14.79 -18.98
CA PRO A 224 6.36 14.68 -19.01
C PRO A 224 7.06 16.03 -18.80
N LYS A 225 6.30 17.14 -18.85
CA LYS A 225 6.82 18.49 -18.60
C LYS A 225 6.90 18.82 -17.10
N ILE A 226 6.35 17.98 -16.23
CA ILE A 226 6.39 18.14 -14.78
C ILE A 226 7.49 17.23 -14.23
N GLY A 227 8.47 17.82 -13.54
CA GLY A 227 9.65 17.10 -13.04
C GLY A 227 9.29 15.87 -12.19
N VAL A 228 8.34 16.00 -11.27
CA VAL A 228 7.85 14.89 -10.44
C VAL A 228 7.36 13.71 -11.29
N ASN A 229 6.52 13.98 -12.30
CA ASN A 229 5.98 12.92 -13.16
C ASN A 229 7.06 12.26 -14.03
N ALA A 230 8.06 13.03 -14.47
CA ALA A 230 9.22 12.49 -15.20
C ALA A 230 10.04 11.54 -14.32
N ILE A 231 10.28 11.91 -13.06
CA ILE A 231 10.96 11.05 -12.08
C ILE A 231 10.14 9.78 -11.82
N GLN A 232 8.83 9.89 -11.61
CA GLN A 232 7.95 8.72 -11.40
C GLN A 232 7.97 7.74 -12.58
N TRP A 233 8.00 8.25 -13.81
CA TRP A 233 8.14 7.43 -15.00
C TRP A 233 9.48 6.70 -15.05
N ALA A 234 10.57 7.38 -14.67
CA ALA A 234 11.92 6.79 -14.64
C ALA A 234 12.07 5.71 -13.56
N ILE A 235 11.57 5.96 -12.34
CA ILE A 235 11.62 5.00 -11.22
C ILE A 235 11.08 3.64 -11.62
N ALA A 236 9.92 3.60 -12.29
CA ALA A 236 9.32 2.33 -12.69
C ALA A 236 10.17 1.57 -13.72
N LEU A 237 10.87 2.27 -14.62
CA LEU A 237 11.82 1.63 -15.54
C LEU A 237 13.06 1.11 -14.81
N GLU A 238 13.62 1.90 -13.89
CA GLU A 238 14.76 1.49 -13.07
C GLU A 238 14.46 0.25 -12.23
N LEU A 239 13.22 0.08 -11.76
CA LEU A 239 12.80 -1.13 -11.04
C LEU A 239 12.72 -2.38 -11.93
N MET A 240 12.61 -2.23 -13.25
CA MET A 240 12.45 -3.34 -14.20
C MET A 240 13.74 -3.71 -14.94
N LEU A 241 14.74 -2.83 -14.97
CA LEU A 241 16.01 -2.98 -15.71
C LEU A 241 17.12 -3.50 -14.80
#